data_AF-A0A535L9I8-F1
#
_entry.id   AF-A0A535L9I8-F1
#
_cell.length_a   1.000
_cell.length_b   1.000
_cell.length_c   1.000
_cell.angle_alpha   90.00
_cell.angle_beta   90.00
_cell.angle_gamma   90.00
#
_symmetry.space_group_name_H-M   'P 1'
#
loop_
_entity.id
_entity.type
_entity.pdbx_description
1 polymer ?
#
loop_
_entity_poly.entity_id
_entity_poly.type
_entity_poly.pdbx_seq_one_letter_code
_entity_poly.pdbx_strand_id
1 'polypeptide(L)'
;MQSALNAGYLFIAGEQHAEVAPVGAAWSEVAGLESSPDLCDGSHPTSKGTYLAACVFYAAIFRQSPSGLGYHPWLSGGEATQLQDVAAATVLGDPSRWGLS
;
A
#
# COMPACT_ATOMS: atom_id res chain seq x y z
N MET A 1 -3.68 -4.86 15.53
CA MET A 1 -2.80 -3.67 15.64
C MET A 1 -3.03 -2.68 14.50
N GLN A 2 -3.04 -3.12 13.23
CA GLN A 2 -3.17 -2.19 12.08
C GLN A 2 -4.42 -1.30 12.11
N SER A 3 -5.58 -1.81 12.55
CA SER A 3 -6.81 -1.02 12.68
C SER A 3 -6.65 0.19 13.62
N ALA A 4 -5.97 0.01 14.75
CA ALA A 4 -5.73 1.08 15.72
C ALA A 4 -4.75 2.14 15.17
N LEU A 5 -3.71 1.71 14.43
CA LEU A 5 -2.80 2.64 13.75
C LEU A 5 -3.56 3.45 12.70
N ASN A 6 -4.35 2.80 11.85
CA ASN A 6 -5.16 3.49 10.84
C ASN A 6 -6.09 4.52 11.48
N ALA A 7 -6.78 4.16 12.58
CA ALA A 7 -7.65 5.08 13.29
C ALA A 7 -6.90 6.31 13.84
N GLY A 8 -5.72 6.12 14.44
CA GLY A 8 -4.91 7.22 14.95
C GLY A 8 -4.40 8.17 13.86
N TYR A 9 -3.88 7.62 12.75
CA TYR A 9 -3.42 8.43 11.63
C TYR A 9 -4.57 9.18 10.94
N LEU A 10 -5.71 8.52 10.72
CA LEU A 10 -6.87 9.14 10.09
C LEU A 10 -7.50 10.23 10.97
N PHE A 11 -7.48 10.05 12.29
CA PHE A 11 -7.94 11.07 13.22
C PHE A 11 -7.12 12.37 13.08
N ILE A 12 -5.80 12.28 13.18
CA ILE A 12 -4.93 13.47 13.03
C ILE A 12 -4.98 14.02 11.61
N ALA A 13 -5.03 13.17 10.58
CA ALA A 13 -5.15 13.62 9.21
C ALA A 13 -6.42 14.44 8.98
N GLY A 14 -7.55 14.02 9.56
CA GLY A 14 -8.81 14.78 9.54
C GLY A 14 -8.68 16.16 10.18
N GLU A 15 -8.07 16.24 11.38
CA GLU A 15 -7.84 17.51 12.09
C GLU A 15 -6.91 18.46 11.32
N GLN A 16 -5.95 17.91 10.57
CA GLN A 16 -4.96 18.68 9.84
C GLN A 16 -5.30 18.94 8.37
N HIS A 17 -6.46 18.45 7.90
CA HIS A 17 -6.81 18.43 6.47
C HIS A 17 -5.70 17.83 5.60
N ALA A 18 -5.08 16.74 6.09
CA ALA A 18 -3.98 16.06 5.43
C ALA A 18 -4.45 14.76 4.77
N GLU A 19 -3.74 14.34 3.73
CA GLU A 19 -3.97 13.06 3.05
C GLU A 19 -3.08 11.97 3.65
N VAL A 20 -3.55 10.71 3.60
CA VAL A 20 -2.80 9.54 4.09
C VAL A 20 -2.51 8.59 2.95
N ALA A 21 -1.23 8.24 2.75
CA ALA A 21 -0.86 7.09 1.92
C ALA A 21 -0.95 5.80 2.75
N PRO A 22 -1.91 4.88 2.47
CA PRO A 22 -2.27 3.80 3.38
C PRO A 22 -1.36 2.57 3.28
N VAL A 23 -0.04 2.75 3.43
CA VAL A 23 0.96 1.66 3.26
C VAL A 23 0.70 0.50 4.21
N GLY A 24 0.44 0.78 5.49
CA GLY A 24 0.18 -0.26 6.48
C GLY A 24 -1.12 -1.03 6.23
N ALA A 25 -2.14 -0.40 5.62
CA ALA A 25 -3.36 -1.10 5.23
C ALA A 25 -3.08 -2.10 4.10
N ALA A 26 -2.40 -1.65 3.03
CA ALA A 26 -2.02 -2.52 1.91
C ALA A 26 -1.10 -3.66 2.38
N TRP A 27 -0.18 -3.36 3.31
CA TRP A 27 0.69 -4.36 3.93
C TRP A 27 -0.12 -5.44 4.65
N SER A 28 -1.13 -5.04 5.44
CA SER A 28 -1.99 -5.97 6.16
C SER A 28 -2.80 -6.85 5.21
N GLU A 29 -3.24 -6.33 4.06
CA GLU A 29 -3.92 -7.13 3.03
C GLU A 29 -2.99 -8.17 2.42
N VAL A 30 -1.77 -7.80 2.03
CA VAL A 30 -0.79 -8.75 1.48
C VAL A 30 -0.41 -9.81 2.51
N ALA A 31 -0.16 -9.41 3.76
CA ALA A 31 0.17 -10.32 4.86
C ALA A 31 -0.94 -11.32 5.20
N GLY A 32 -2.19 -11.01 4.84
CA GLY A 32 -3.36 -11.88 5.03
C GLY A 32 -3.58 -12.92 3.92
N LEU A 33 -2.78 -12.89 2.85
CA LEU A 33 -2.90 -13.85 1.75
C LEU A 33 -2.38 -15.23 2.17
N GLU A 34 -3.06 -16.29 1.72
CA GLU A 34 -2.67 -17.71 1.96
C GLU A 34 -1.21 -18.01 1.57
N SER A 35 -0.70 -17.33 0.52
CA SER A 35 0.70 -17.38 0.12
C SER A 35 1.29 -15.97 0.13
N SER A 36 1.28 -15.33 1.31
CA SER A 36 1.86 -14.00 1.47
C SER A 36 3.36 -14.03 1.15
N PRO A 37 3.85 -13.12 0.29
CA PRO A 37 5.28 -12.90 0.17
C PRO A 37 5.87 -12.41 1.50
N ASP A 38 7.16 -12.66 1.71
CA ASP A 38 7.89 -12.05 2.81
C ASP A 38 8.14 -10.56 2.52
N LEU A 39 7.55 -9.70 3.35
CA LEU A 39 7.61 -8.26 3.21
C LEU A 39 8.66 -7.61 4.12
N CYS A 40 9.19 -8.30 5.14
CA CYS A 40 10.14 -7.72 6.11
C CYS A 40 11.12 -8.76 6.66
N ASP A 41 12.39 -8.37 6.81
CA ASP A 41 13.45 -9.22 7.38
C ASP A 41 13.49 -9.25 8.92
N GLY A 42 12.41 -8.81 9.56
CA GLY A 42 12.29 -8.63 11.01
C GLY A 42 12.41 -7.18 11.48
N SER A 43 13.01 -6.29 10.68
CA SER A 43 13.03 -4.85 10.97
C SER A 43 12.84 -3.96 9.74
N HIS A 44 13.36 -4.34 8.58
CA HIS A 44 13.32 -3.54 7.36
C HIS A 44 12.46 -4.20 6.30
N PRO A 45 11.80 -3.41 5.44
CA PRO A 45 11.10 -3.96 4.29
C PRO A 45 12.07 -4.71 3.37
N THR A 46 11.67 -5.89 2.93
CA THR A 46 12.32 -6.58 1.79
C THR A 46 12.06 -5.81 0.50
N SER A 47 12.67 -6.21 -0.61
CA SER A 47 12.38 -5.60 -1.92
C SER A 47 10.89 -5.66 -2.29
N LYS A 48 10.15 -6.69 -1.82
CA LYS A 48 8.71 -6.81 -2.00
C LYS A 48 7.94 -5.80 -1.15
N GLY A 49 8.32 -5.66 0.12
CA GLY A 49 7.75 -4.64 1.02
C GLY A 49 8.01 -3.21 0.53
N THR A 50 9.24 -2.92 0.08
CA THR A 50 9.60 -1.63 -0.51
C THR A 50 8.79 -1.35 -1.77
N TYR A 51 8.63 -2.36 -2.64
CA TYR A 51 7.87 -2.21 -3.87
C TYR A 51 6.37 -1.97 -3.61
N LEU A 52 5.78 -2.67 -2.65
CA LEU A 52 4.40 -2.44 -2.22
C LEU A 52 4.21 -1.00 -1.73
N ALA A 53 5.10 -0.52 -0.86
CA ALA A 53 5.05 0.86 -0.37
C ALA A 53 5.16 1.88 -1.52
N ALA A 54 6.06 1.64 -2.48
CA ALA A 54 6.18 2.48 -3.67
C ALA A 54 4.90 2.50 -4.51
N CYS A 55 4.23 1.35 -4.70
CA CYS A 55 2.96 1.27 -5.42
C CYS A 55 1.84 2.03 -4.70
N VAL A 56 1.79 1.96 -3.36
CA VAL A 56 0.83 2.73 -2.56
C VAL A 56 1.08 4.24 -2.70
N PHE A 57 2.34 4.68 -2.61
CA PHE A 57 2.67 6.10 -2.82
C PHE A 57 2.34 6.55 -4.24
N TYR A 58 2.63 5.73 -5.26
CA TYR A 58 2.27 6.03 -6.64
C TYR A 58 0.76 6.25 -6.77
N ALA A 59 -0.05 5.31 -6.26
CA ALA A 59 -1.50 5.41 -6.32
C ALA A 59 -2.03 6.64 -5.56
N ALA A 60 -1.46 6.95 -4.40
CA ALA A 60 -1.90 8.07 -3.57
C ALA A 60 -1.51 9.43 -4.17
N ILE A 61 -0.31 9.55 -4.74
CA ILE A 61 0.20 10.82 -5.31
C ILE A 61 -0.42 11.08 -6.68
N PHE A 62 -0.44 10.08 -7.57
CA PHE A 62 -0.88 10.26 -8.95
C PHE A 62 -2.36 9.97 -9.16
N ARG A 63 -3.04 9.37 -8.18
CA ARG A 63 -4.44 8.91 -8.30
C ARG A 63 -4.65 7.97 -9.48
N GLN A 64 -3.66 7.12 -9.71
CA GLN A 64 -3.60 6.19 -10.83
C GLN A 64 -3.25 4.79 -10.33
N SER A 65 -3.82 3.77 -10.97
CA SER A 65 -3.47 2.39 -10.63
C SER A 65 -2.01 2.11 -11.02
N PRO A 66 -1.19 1.52 -10.12
CA PRO A 66 0.13 1.01 -10.46
C PRO A 66 0.09 -0.31 -11.24
N SER A 67 -1.09 -0.94 -11.41
CA SER A 67 -1.25 -2.19 -12.16
C SER A 67 -0.78 -2.05 -13.60
N GLY A 68 0.12 -2.94 -14.01
CA GLY A 68 0.69 -2.97 -15.36
C GLY A 68 1.93 -2.09 -15.55
N LEU A 69 2.42 -1.42 -14.51
CA LEU A 69 3.74 -0.77 -14.56
C LEU A 69 4.84 -1.82 -14.75
N GLY A 70 5.69 -1.63 -15.77
CA GLY A 70 6.69 -2.63 -16.18
C GLY A 70 8.04 -2.56 -15.45
N TYR A 71 8.23 -1.62 -14.52
CA TYR A 71 9.49 -1.50 -13.76
C TYR A 71 9.37 -2.18 -12.40
N HIS A 72 9.89 -3.39 -12.29
CA HIS A 72 9.90 -4.19 -11.06
C HIS A 72 11.17 -5.07 -10.99
N PRO A 73 12.37 -4.46 -10.94
CA PRO A 73 13.65 -5.11 -11.25
C PRO A 73 14.03 -6.27 -10.32
N TRP A 74 13.43 -6.35 -9.13
CA TRP A 74 13.74 -7.36 -8.11
C TRP A 74 12.62 -8.38 -7.90
N LEU A 75 11.54 -8.29 -8.67
CA LEU A 75 10.34 -9.09 -8.53
C LEU A 75 10.02 -9.81 -9.84
N SER A 76 9.46 -11.00 -9.75
CA SER A 76 8.79 -11.62 -10.89
C SER A 76 7.57 -10.79 -11.31
N GLY A 77 7.15 -10.92 -12.57
CA GLY A 77 5.96 -10.23 -13.06
C GLY A 77 4.70 -10.57 -12.25
N GLY A 78 4.54 -11.83 -11.83
CA GLY A 78 3.39 -12.25 -11.02
C GLY A 78 3.38 -11.62 -9.62
N GLU A 79 4.54 -11.55 -8.95
CA GLU A 79 4.66 -10.86 -7.66
C GLU A 79 4.40 -9.35 -7.82
N ALA A 80 4.94 -8.74 -8.87
CA ALA A 80 4.72 -7.32 -9.14
C ALA A 80 3.24 -7.01 -9.36
N THR A 81 2.54 -7.80 -10.19
CA THR A 81 1.10 -7.66 -10.44
C THR A 81 0.30 -7.78 -9.14
N GLN A 82 0.56 -8.80 -8.32
CA GLN A 82 -0.15 -8.98 -7.05
C GLN A 82 0.00 -7.77 -6.13
N LEU A 83 1.21 -7.23 -5.97
CA LEU A 83 1.46 -6.08 -5.10
C LEU A 83 0.89 -4.77 -5.67
N GLN A 84 0.95 -4.59 -7.00
CA GLN A 84 0.31 -3.46 -7.67
C GLN A 84 -1.20 -3.49 -7.46
N ASP A 85 -1.84 -4.63 -7.64
CA ASP A 85 -3.30 -4.78 -7.53
C ASP A 85 -3.77 -4.54 -6.10
N VAL A 86 -3.05 -5.06 -5.09
CA VAL A 86 -3.39 -4.79 -3.68
C VAL A 86 -3.21 -3.31 -3.34
N ALA A 87 -2.14 -2.67 -3.82
CA ALA A 87 -1.95 -1.22 -3.63
C ALA A 87 -3.08 -0.42 -4.31
N ALA A 88 -3.44 -0.76 -5.55
CA ALA A 88 -4.52 -0.13 -6.29
C ALA A 88 -5.85 -0.26 -5.55
N ALA A 89 -6.23 -1.47 -5.14
CA ALA A 89 -7.47 -1.74 -4.42
C ALA A 89 -7.52 -1.00 -3.08
N THR A 90 -6.41 -0.97 -2.33
CA THR A 90 -6.34 -0.30 -1.03
C THR A 90 -6.53 1.21 -1.17
N VAL A 91 -5.84 1.85 -2.12
CA VAL A 91 -5.81 3.31 -2.25
C VAL A 91 -7.02 3.84 -3.01
N LEU A 92 -7.37 3.19 -4.12
CA LEU A 92 -8.34 3.69 -5.10
C LEU A 92 -9.74 3.09 -4.92
N GLY A 93 -9.89 2.01 -4.14
CA GLY A 93 -11.20 1.41 -3.87
C GLY A 93 -12.11 2.32 -3.02
N ASP A 94 -11.52 3.10 -2.12
CA ASP A 94 -12.20 4.18 -1.38
C ASP A 94 -11.20 5.32 -1.08
N PRO A 95 -10.93 6.22 -2.04
CA PRO A 95 -9.98 7.31 -1.84
C PRO A 95 -10.41 8.27 -0.72
N SER A 96 -11.72 8.44 -0.53
CA SER A 96 -12.28 9.38 0.45
C SER A 96 -11.92 8.99 1.88
N ARG A 97 -11.82 7.68 2.17
CA ARG A 97 -11.34 7.15 3.45
C ARG A 97 -9.95 7.67 3.82
N TRP A 98 -9.11 7.97 2.84
CA TRP A 98 -7.72 8.37 3.00
C TRP A 98 -7.51 9.88 2.88
N GLY A 99 -8.60 10.66 2.78
CA GLY A 99 -8.54 12.09 2.48
C GLY A 99 -8.12 12.41 1.04
N LEU A 100 -8.12 11.41 0.16
CA LEU A 100 -7.69 11.54 -1.24
C LEU A 100 -8.86 11.99 -2.14
N SER A 101 -9.59 13.03 -1.76
CA SER A 101 -10.74 13.57 -2.51
C SER A 101 -10.42 14.85 -3.24
#